data_AF-A0A7Y3CRW1-F1
#
_entry.id   AF-A0A7Y3CRW1-F1
#
_cell.length_a   1.000
_cell.length_b   1.000
_cell.length_c   1.000
_cell.angle_alpha   90.00
_cell.angle_beta   90.00
_cell.angle_gamma   90.00
#
_symmetry.space_group_name_H-M   'P 1'
#
loop_
_entity.id
_entity.type
_entity.pdbx_description
1 polymer ?
#
loop_
_entity_poly.entity_id
_entity_poly.type
_entity_poly.pdbx_seq_one_letter_code
_entity_poly.pdbx_strand_id
1 'polypeptide(L)'
;MPQTATGITFERRFTTEGEDPFDSVRWARRDSRITNPDGSVVFEMLGAEVPEDWSQVASDIMVSKYFRKAGVPQLDADGNPLLDEDGQVLTGPERSARQVINRLAETWRAWGEDSGYFATEADANVFEDELKYMLLHQMAAPNSPQWFNTGLNHAYGLTGPAQGFWFVDEEDGVAKLSDDSYSRPAPSACFIQSVDDDLVNDGGIMDLWVREARLFKFGSGTGTNFSTIRGENERLGGGGKSSGVMSFLKIGDRAAGAIKSGGTTRRAAKMVILDVDHPDIEEFINWKAEEENKVRALIAAGYSSDFNGEAYQTVSGQNSNNSVRVSERFIKAVQDDE
;
A
#
# COMPACT_ATOMS: atom_id res chain seq x y z
N MET A 1 23.09 35.44 -24.29
CA MET A 1 22.01 35.61 -23.30
C MET A 1 22.14 34.48 -22.31
N PRO A 2 22.00 34.70 -21.00
CA PRO A 2 22.09 33.62 -20.03
C PRO A 2 20.92 32.66 -20.29
N GLN A 3 21.23 31.37 -20.39
CA GLN A 3 20.25 30.31 -20.55
C GLN A 3 19.35 30.35 -19.31
N THR A 4 18.07 30.70 -19.48
CA THR A 4 17.08 30.59 -18.41
C THR A 4 17.01 29.12 -18.00
N ALA A 5 17.34 28.82 -16.74
CA ALA A 5 17.20 27.48 -16.19
C ALA A 5 15.75 27.02 -16.41
N THR A 6 15.56 25.89 -17.08
CA THR A 6 14.24 25.39 -17.51
C THR A 6 13.47 24.64 -16.43
N GLY A 7 14.04 24.51 -15.23
CA GLY A 7 13.43 23.81 -14.10
C GLY A 7 12.56 24.69 -13.21
N ILE A 8 11.96 24.07 -12.20
CA ILE A 8 11.14 24.70 -11.17
C ILE A 8 12.04 25.33 -10.10
N THR A 9 11.74 26.57 -9.73
CA THR A 9 12.37 27.27 -8.59
C THR A 9 11.54 27.10 -7.33
N PHE A 10 12.19 26.99 -6.16
CA PHE A 10 11.53 26.82 -4.87
C PHE A 10 11.87 27.97 -3.91
N GLU A 11 10.88 28.37 -3.10
CA GLU A 11 11.06 29.40 -2.07
C GLU A 11 10.98 28.75 -0.69
N ARG A 12 11.96 29.03 0.19
CA ARG A 12 11.90 28.59 1.58
C ARG A 12 10.72 29.26 2.29
N ARG A 13 9.90 28.46 2.98
CA ARG A 13 8.71 28.90 3.72
C ARG A 13 8.84 28.60 5.20
N PHE A 14 9.33 27.41 5.54
CA PHE A 14 9.41 26.93 6.92
C PHE A 14 10.85 26.73 7.40
N THR A 15 11.81 26.66 6.49
CA THR A 15 13.21 26.35 6.78
C THR A 15 14.14 27.55 6.57
N THR A 16 15.30 27.52 7.22
CA THR A 16 16.38 28.49 7.05
C THR A 16 17.55 27.84 6.31
N GLU A 17 18.18 28.54 5.39
CA GLU A 17 19.38 28.03 4.71
C GLU A 17 20.51 27.74 5.70
N GLY A 18 21.10 26.54 5.59
CA GLY A 18 22.21 26.10 6.43
C GLY A 18 21.79 25.52 7.80
N GLU A 19 20.50 25.53 8.14
CA GLU A 19 19.97 24.86 9.33
C GLU A 19 19.40 23.48 8.95
N ASP A 20 19.70 22.44 9.74
CA ASP A 20 19.11 21.12 9.55
C ASP A 20 17.62 21.17 9.97
N PRO A 21 16.66 20.83 9.08
CA PRO A 21 15.24 20.77 9.44
C PRO A 21 14.93 19.92 10.67
N PHE A 22 15.73 18.91 10.97
CA PHE A 22 15.52 18.07 12.16
C PHE A 22 15.87 18.75 13.48
N ASP A 23 16.61 19.86 13.47
CA ASP A 23 16.89 20.67 14.66
C ASP A 23 15.69 21.56 15.04
N SER A 24 14.66 21.62 14.18
CA SER A 24 13.41 22.33 14.46
C SER A 24 12.51 21.64 15.51
N VAL A 25 12.86 20.42 15.95
CA VAL A 25 12.11 19.66 16.95
C VAL A 25 13.03 19.05 18.00
N ARG A 26 12.49 18.83 19.21
CA ARG A 26 13.17 18.03 20.24
C ARG A 26 12.88 16.55 20.01
N TRP A 27 13.84 15.69 20.37
CA TRP A 27 13.77 14.25 20.13
C TRP A 27 13.61 13.49 21.44
N ALA A 28 12.78 12.45 21.40
CA ALA A 28 12.55 11.57 22.53
C ALA A 28 12.69 10.11 22.11
N ARG A 29 13.15 9.27 23.05
CA ARG A 29 13.12 7.81 22.90
C ARG A 29 11.82 7.28 23.48
N ARG A 30 11.07 6.52 22.68
CA ARG A 30 9.81 5.91 23.06
C ARG A 30 9.81 4.42 22.79
N ASP A 31 9.20 3.68 23.70
CA ASP A 31 8.94 2.26 23.52
C ASP A 31 7.59 2.11 22.82
N SER A 32 7.55 1.28 21.77
CA SER A 32 6.32 0.95 21.06
C SER A 32 6.04 -0.54 21.20
N ARG A 33 4.87 -0.87 21.72
CA ARG A 33 4.45 -2.25 21.95
C ARG A 33 3.01 -2.44 21.49
N ILE A 34 2.79 -3.45 20.65
CA ILE A 34 1.46 -3.90 20.24
C ILE A 34 1.20 -5.26 20.86
N THR A 35 0.09 -5.38 21.57
CA THR A 35 -0.37 -6.62 22.18
C THR A 35 -1.71 -7.07 21.61
N ASN A 36 -1.92 -8.38 21.56
CA ASN A 36 -3.23 -8.98 21.32
C ASN A 36 -4.16 -8.79 22.55
N PRO A 37 -5.49 -9.00 22.41
CA PRO A 37 -6.42 -8.96 23.55
C PRO A 37 -6.10 -9.97 24.66
N ASP A 38 -5.42 -11.07 24.34
CA ASP A 38 -4.95 -12.08 25.30
C ASP A 38 -3.65 -11.67 26.04
N GLY A 39 -3.12 -10.48 25.76
CA GLY A 39 -1.90 -9.94 26.35
C GLY A 39 -0.60 -10.38 25.68
N SER A 40 -0.64 -11.27 24.68
CA SER A 40 0.55 -11.68 23.93
C SER A 40 1.11 -10.53 23.08
N VAL A 41 2.43 -10.45 22.96
CA VAL A 41 3.10 -9.37 22.21
C VAL A 41 3.14 -9.69 20.72
N VAL A 42 2.59 -8.80 19.90
CA VAL A 42 2.62 -8.88 18.44
C VAL A 42 3.85 -8.19 17.87
N PHE A 43 4.24 -7.08 18.49
CA PHE A 43 5.38 -6.27 18.07
C PHE A 43 5.90 -5.48 19.27
N GLU A 44 7.23 -5.38 19.39
CA GLU A 44 7.88 -4.53 20.37
C GLU A 44 9.14 -3.92 19.76
N MET A 45 9.33 -2.63 19.98
CA MET A 45 10.58 -1.93 19.73
C MET A 45 10.83 -0.93 20.85
N LEU A 46 11.96 -1.12 21.54
CA LEU A 46 12.38 -0.25 22.63
C LEU A 46 13.28 0.88 22.12
N GLY A 47 13.10 2.06 22.71
CA GLY A 47 13.95 3.23 22.52
C GLY A 47 13.96 3.78 21.10
N ALA A 48 12.84 3.67 20.38
CA ALA A 48 12.68 4.27 19.05
C ALA A 48 12.68 5.80 19.16
N GLU A 49 13.42 6.45 18.28
CA GLU A 49 13.60 7.89 18.30
C GLU A 49 12.54 8.59 17.42
N VAL A 50 11.76 9.48 18.02
CA VAL A 50 10.68 10.22 17.38
C VAL A 50 10.64 11.65 17.93
N PRO A 51 10.04 12.63 17.23
CA PRO A 51 9.85 13.96 17.78
C PRO A 51 9.05 13.92 19.10
N GLU A 52 9.51 14.69 20.09
CA GLU A 52 8.93 14.74 21.44
C GLU A 52 7.46 15.15 21.41
N ASP A 53 7.08 16.04 20.49
CA ASP A 53 5.74 16.61 20.38
C ASP A 53 4.75 15.70 19.64
N TRP A 54 5.21 14.59 19.04
CA TRP A 54 4.29 13.62 18.43
C TRP A 54 3.43 12.94 19.51
N SER A 55 2.16 12.71 19.21
CA SER A 55 1.30 11.91 20.08
C SER A 55 1.82 10.46 20.19
N GLN A 56 1.51 9.77 21.29
CA GLN A 56 1.86 8.35 21.46
C GLN A 56 1.36 7.50 20.28
N VAL A 57 0.12 7.76 19.81
CA VAL A 57 -0.48 7.05 18.67
C VAL A 57 0.32 7.28 17.38
N ALA A 58 0.76 8.51 17.12
CA ALA A 58 1.59 8.80 15.95
C ALA A 58 2.95 8.09 16.02
N SER A 59 3.59 8.10 17.19
CA SER A 59 4.83 7.35 17.44
C SER A 59 4.62 5.86 17.22
N ASP A 60 3.56 5.27 17.78
CA ASP A 60 3.27 3.85 17.63
C ASP A 60 2.98 3.47 16.17
N ILE A 61 2.26 4.31 15.41
CA ILE A 61 2.05 4.08 13.98
C ILE A 61 3.36 4.14 13.21
N MET A 62 4.18 5.17 13.43
CA MET A 62 5.49 5.31 12.78
C MET A 62 6.35 4.06 13.03
N VAL A 63 6.53 3.71 14.30
CA VAL A 63 7.42 2.63 14.71
C VAL A 63 6.88 1.27 14.29
N SER A 64 5.59 1.01 14.47
CA SER A 64 5.02 -0.31 14.16
C SER A 64 4.80 -0.55 12.66
N LYS A 65 4.44 0.49 11.90
CA LYS A 65 4.03 0.34 10.49
C LYS A 65 5.09 0.79 9.50
N TYR A 66 5.75 1.92 9.73
CA TYR A 66 6.57 2.58 8.71
C TYR A 66 8.05 2.31 8.84
N PHE A 67 8.54 2.02 10.05
CA PHE A 67 9.92 1.57 10.21
C PHE A 67 10.12 0.24 9.49
N ARG A 68 11.10 0.21 8.59
CA ARG A 68 11.65 -0.98 7.97
C ARG A 68 12.18 -1.89 9.07
N LYS A 69 11.84 -3.17 9.00
CA LYS A 69 12.10 -4.12 10.10
C LYS A 69 13.43 -4.85 10.01
N ALA A 70 14.06 -4.86 8.83
CA ALA A 70 15.29 -5.61 8.60
C ALA A 70 16.04 -5.09 7.37
N GLY A 71 17.34 -5.39 7.31
CA GLY A 71 18.24 -5.10 6.19
C GLY A 71 18.84 -3.70 6.21
N VAL A 72 18.51 -2.86 7.19
CA VAL A 72 19.05 -1.51 7.31
C VAL A 72 20.42 -1.57 7.96
N PRO A 73 21.49 -1.07 7.34
CA PRO A 73 22.82 -0.99 7.96
C PRO A 73 22.75 -0.31 9.33
N GLN A 74 23.34 -0.95 10.34
CA GLN A 74 23.44 -0.38 11.68
C GLN A 74 24.71 0.45 11.77
N LEU A 75 24.60 1.67 12.29
CA LEU A 75 25.71 2.62 12.37
C LEU A 75 26.11 2.86 13.82
N ASP A 76 27.38 3.19 14.06
CA ASP A 76 27.87 3.71 15.32
C ASP A 76 27.50 5.19 15.53
N ALA A 77 27.96 5.80 16.62
CA ALA A 77 27.68 7.19 16.94
C ALA A 77 28.33 8.19 15.97
N ASP A 78 29.36 7.78 15.25
CA ASP A 78 30.10 8.58 14.27
C ASP A 78 29.57 8.35 12.84
N GLY A 79 28.55 7.49 12.68
CA GLY A 79 27.92 7.18 11.40
C GLY A 79 28.61 6.06 10.61
N ASN A 80 29.59 5.36 11.19
CA ASN A 80 30.27 4.26 10.51
C ASN A 80 29.45 2.96 10.61
N PRO A 81 29.43 2.11 9.56
CA PRO A 81 28.78 0.81 9.62
C PRO A 81 29.38 -0.08 10.71
N LEU A 82 28.52 -0.60 11.58
CA LEU A 82 28.86 -1.66 12.52
C LEU A 82 29.09 -2.96 11.74
N LEU A 83 30.10 -3.72 12.13
CA LEU A 83 30.43 -5.01 11.53
C LEU A 83 30.07 -6.15 12.49
N ASP A 84 29.65 -7.28 11.94
CA ASP A 84 29.47 -8.54 12.68
C ASP A 84 30.80 -9.28 12.89
N GLU A 85 30.73 -10.46 13.52
CA GLU A 85 31.91 -11.29 13.84
C GLU A 85 32.68 -11.74 12.59
N ASP A 86 32.02 -11.80 11.43
CA ASP A 86 32.59 -12.18 10.14
C ASP A 86 33.08 -10.97 9.32
N GLY A 87 33.00 -9.76 9.90
CA GLY A 87 33.40 -8.51 9.26
C GLY A 87 32.40 -8.00 8.21
N GLN A 88 31.18 -8.52 8.17
CA GLN A 88 30.11 -8.04 7.29
C GLN A 88 29.33 -6.91 7.96
N VAL A 89 28.70 -6.03 7.17
CA VAL A 89 27.88 -4.94 7.72
C VAL A 89 26.70 -5.53 8.49
N LEU A 90 26.61 -5.20 9.78
CA LEU A 90 25.51 -5.55 10.64
C LEU A 90 24.25 -4.83 10.15
N THR A 91 23.16 -5.58 9.97
CA THR A 91 21.87 -5.03 9.56
C THR A 91 20.79 -5.24 10.60
N GLY A 92 19.77 -4.38 10.57
CA GLY A 92 18.67 -4.36 11.54
C GLY A 92 17.48 -3.53 11.05
N PRO A 93 16.58 -3.12 11.95
CA PRO A 93 15.47 -2.24 11.63
C PRO A 93 15.89 -0.76 11.57
N GLU A 94 15.04 0.09 10.99
CA GLU A 94 15.02 1.52 11.29
C GLU A 94 14.66 1.70 12.78
N ARG A 95 15.29 2.68 13.43
CA ARG A 95 15.09 3.00 14.85
C ARG A 95 14.80 4.48 15.11
N SER A 96 14.79 5.32 14.08
CA SER A 96 14.48 6.75 14.19
C SER A 96 13.53 7.21 13.07
N ALA A 97 12.59 8.11 13.39
CA ALA A 97 11.77 8.78 12.39
C ALA A 97 12.61 9.62 11.41
N ARG A 98 13.82 10.06 11.82
CA ARG A 98 14.79 10.72 10.94
C ARG A 98 15.13 9.85 9.74
N GLN A 99 15.38 8.56 9.97
CA GLN A 99 15.75 7.61 8.91
C GLN A 99 14.64 7.49 7.85
N VAL A 100 13.39 7.36 8.31
CA VAL A 100 12.22 7.29 7.42
C VAL A 100 12.05 8.58 6.63
N ILE A 101 12.11 9.73 7.31
CA ILE A 101 11.91 11.03 6.67
C ILE A 101 13.01 11.32 5.66
N ASN A 102 14.27 11.01 5.99
CA ASN A 102 15.41 11.14 5.06
C ASN A 102 15.22 10.29 3.82
N ARG A 103 14.99 8.98 3.97
CA ARG A 103 14.86 8.13 2.78
C ARG A 103 13.69 8.54 1.89
N LEU A 104 12.65 9.18 2.42
CA LEU A 104 11.58 9.75 1.61
C LEU A 104 12.04 11.00 0.88
N ALA A 105 12.45 12.03 1.62
CA ALA A 105 12.77 13.35 1.08
C ALA A 105 13.97 13.32 0.13
N GLU A 106 15.05 12.64 0.52
CA GLU A 106 16.28 12.51 -0.28
C GLU A 106 16.01 11.76 -1.58
N THR A 107 15.21 10.68 -1.53
CA THR A 107 14.86 9.93 -2.74
C THR A 107 13.99 10.75 -3.69
N TRP A 108 13.00 11.48 -3.18
CA TRP A 108 12.18 12.35 -4.03
C TRP A 108 12.99 13.49 -4.64
N ARG A 109 13.95 14.05 -3.89
CA ARG A 109 14.89 15.03 -4.44
C ARG A 109 15.74 14.39 -5.54
N ALA A 110 16.35 13.24 -5.27
CA ALA A 110 17.20 12.54 -6.26
C ALA A 110 16.44 12.25 -7.55
N TRP A 111 15.21 11.73 -7.46
CA TRP A 111 14.36 11.54 -8.65
C TRP A 111 14.06 12.85 -9.39
N GLY A 112 13.80 13.93 -8.65
CA GLY A 112 13.61 15.25 -9.25
C GLY A 112 14.86 15.77 -9.96
N GLU A 113 16.05 15.52 -9.42
CA GLU A 113 17.33 15.88 -10.05
C GLU A 113 17.58 15.05 -11.32
N ASP A 114 17.41 13.72 -11.23
CA ASP A 114 17.59 12.79 -12.34
C ASP A 114 16.66 13.12 -13.52
N SER A 115 15.42 13.51 -13.24
CA SER A 115 14.44 13.92 -14.25
C SER A 115 14.49 15.41 -14.62
N GLY A 116 15.46 16.18 -14.10
CA GLY A 116 15.67 17.59 -14.45
C GLY A 116 14.58 18.56 -13.99
N TYR A 117 13.88 18.25 -12.88
CA TYR A 117 12.79 19.07 -12.33
C TYR A 117 13.26 20.41 -11.75
N PHE A 118 14.46 20.49 -11.18
CA PHE A 118 14.93 21.67 -10.46
C PHE A 118 15.69 22.64 -11.36
N ALA A 119 15.47 23.94 -11.16
CA ALA A 119 16.23 24.96 -11.89
C ALA A 119 17.70 25.02 -11.44
N THR A 120 17.96 24.80 -10.15
CA THR A 120 19.29 24.79 -9.55
C THR A 120 19.41 23.75 -8.44
N GLU A 121 20.64 23.44 -8.03
CA GLU A 121 20.90 22.60 -6.84
C GLU A 121 20.35 23.25 -5.56
N ALA A 122 20.37 24.59 -5.48
CA ALA A 122 19.76 25.31 -4.37
C ALA A 122 18.25 25.05 -4.29
N ASP A 123 17.56 25.00 -5.43
CA ASP A 123 16.13 24.67 -5.49
C ASP A 123 15.85 23.24 -5.02
N ALA A 124 16.72 22.28 -5.37
CA ALA A 124 16.63 20.90 -4.91
C ALA A 124 16.82 20.79 -3.39
N ASN A 125 17.77 21.54 -2.82
CA ASN A 125 18.00 21.62 -1.37
C ASN A 125 16.79 22.24 -0.64
N VAL A 126 16.22 23.33 -1.18
CA VAL A 126 14.99 23.92 -0.61
C VAL A 126 13.84 22.90 -0.63
N PHE A 127 13.66 22.17 -1.73
CA PHE A 127 12.63 21.15 -1.83
C PHE A 127 12.78 20.05 -0.78
N GLU A 128 13.99 19.52 -0.61
CA GLU A 128 14.29 18.49 0.39
C GLU A 128 14.05 19.01 1.82
N ASP A 129 14.56 20.20 2.15
CA ASP A 129 14.46 20.78 3.49
C ASP A 129 13.00 21.05 3.90
N GLU A 130 12.24 21.68 3.01
CA GLU A 130 10.82 21.99 3.24
C GLU A 130 10.00 20.70 3.40
N LEU A 131 10.31 19.65 2.65
CA LEU A 131 9.65 18.35 2.81
C LEU A 131 9.99 17.69 4.15
N LYS A 132 11.27 17.67 4.55
CA LYS A 132 11.68 17.15 5.87
C LYS A 132 10.95 17.89 6.98
N TYR A 133 10.90 19.22 6.91
CA TYR A 133 10.16 20.04 7.87
C TYR A 133 8.67 19.69 7.89
N MET A 134 7.99 19.68 6.74
CA MET A 134 6.56 19.40 6.67
C MET A 134 6.20 17.99 7.18
N LEU A 135 7.05 17.00 6.94
CA LEU A 135 6.87 15.64 7.46
C LEU A 135 7.07 15.58 8.98
N LEU A 136 8.10 16.26 9.51
CA LEU A 136 8.37 16.34 10.95
C LEU A 136 7.22 17.01 11.71
N HIS A 137 6.72 18.12 11.19
CA HIS A 137 5.64 18.91 11.79
C HIS A 137 4.24 18.43 11.41
N GLN A 138 4.15 17.26 10.75
CA GLN A 138 2.90 16.63 10.32
C GLN A 138 1.97 17.54 9.51
N MET A 139 2.55 18.46 8.73
CA MET A 139 1.82 19.41 7.86
C MET A 139 1.32 18.73 6.58
N ALA A 140 2.05 17.71 6.12
CA ALA A 140 1.70 16.88 4.99
C ALA A 140 2.12 15.44 5.25
N ALA A 141 1.44 14.50 4.60
CA ALA A 141 1.82 13.09 4.63
C ALA A 141 1.48 12.44 3.28
N PRO A 142 2.41 11.69 2.66
CA PRO A 142 2.08 10.89 1.50
C PRO A 142 1.22 9.68 1.88
N ASN A 143 0.69 8.99 0.87
CA ASN A 143 -0.03 7.73 1.06
C ASN A 143 0.87 6.63 1.65
N SER A 144 0.28 5.64 2.34
CA SER A 144 1.04 4.63 3.11
C SER A 144 2.13 3.86 2.34
N PRO A 145 1.92 3.39 1.09
CA PRO A 145 2.97 2.76 0.28
C PRO A 145 4.25 3.58 0.09
N GLN A 146 4.17 4.92 0.07
CA GLN A 146 5.37 5.76 0.06
C GLN A 146 6.20 5.50 1.31
N TRP A 147 5.57 5.56 2.49
CA TRP A 147 6.23 5.26 3.76
C TRP A 147 6.81 3.85 3.81
N PHE A 148 6.18 2.85 3.18
CA PHE A 148 6.69 1.48 3.22
C PHE A 148 7.89 1.24 2.30
N ASN A 149 7.88 1.82 1.10
CA ASN A 149 8.73 1.34 0.00
C ASN A 149 9.71 2.39 -0.53
N THR A 150 9.38 3.68 -0.43
CA THR A 150 10.20 4.73 -1.05
C THR A 150 11.54 4.87 -0.33
N GLY A 151 12.60 4.93 -1.12
CA GLY A 151 13.96 5.17 -0.65
C GLY A 151 14.65 4.01 0.04
N LEU A 152 14.04 2.82 0.11
CA LEU A 152 14.71 1.64 0.67
C LEU A 152 15.99 1.28 -0.11
N ASN A 153 15.96 1.36 -1.44
CA ASN A 153 17.14 1.16 -2.26
C ASN A 153 18.08 2.38 -2.20
N HIS A 154 17.55 3.59 -2.38
CA HIS A 154 18.36 4.82 -2.40
C HIS A 154 19.15 5.03 -1.09
N ALA A 155 18.51 4.87 0.08
CA ALA A 155 19.14 5.11 1.37
C ALA A 155 19.98 3.93 1.89
N TYR A 156 19.58 2.68 1.57
CA TYR A 156 20.16 1.48 2.21
C TYR A 156 20.70 0.44 1.22
N GLY A 157 20.63 0.68 -0.09
CA GLY A 157 21.04 -0.28 -1.11
C GLY A 157 20.17 -1.55 -1.16
N LEU A 158 18.99 -1.54 -0.53
CA LEU A 158 18.14 -2.72 -0.48
C LEU A 158 17.63 -3.11 -1.86
N THR A 159 17.75 -4.38 -2.20
CA THR A 159 17.18 -5.02 -3.39
C THR A 159 16.30 -6.19 -2.97
N GLY A 160 15.74 -6.92 -3.93
CA GLY A 160 14.96 -8.11 -3.65
C GLY A 160 14.69 -8.93 -4.91
N PRO A 161 13.99 -10.06 -4.80
CA PRO A 161 13.59 -10.80 -5.99
C PRO A 161 12.61 -9.97 -6.84
N ALA A 162 12.69 -10.06 -8.17
CA ALA A 162 11.71 -9.48 -9.08
C ALA A 162 10.27 -9.88 -8.67
N GLN A 163 9.36 -8.90 -8.68
CA GLN A 163 7.96 -9.11 -8.25
C GLN A 163 6.95 -8.97 -9.39
N GLY A 164 7.39 -8.65 -10.60
CA GLY A 164 6.51 -8.44 -11.74
C GLY A 164 5.87 -7.04 -11.76
N PHE A 165 6.53 -6.03 -11.18
CA PHE A 165 6.13 -4.63 -11.33
C PHE A 165 6.64 -4.06 -12.64
N TRP A 166 5.82 -3.19 -13.23
CA TRP A 166 6.16 -2.47 -14.45
C TRP A 166 6.50 -1.02 -14.11
N PHE A 167 7.43 -0.46 -14.86
CA PHE A 167 7.73 0.96 -14.90
C PHE A 167 7.86 1.41 -16.35
N VAL A 168 7.69 2.70 -16.61
CA VAL A 168 7.98 3.29 -17.92
C VAL A 168 9.40 3.80 -17.88
N ASP A 169 10.24 3.33 -18.79
CA ASP A 169 11.60 3.81 -18.94
C ASP A 169 11.59 5.23 -19.53
N GLU A 170 12.29 6.16 -18.90
CA GLU A 170 12.26 7.57 -19.29
C GLU A 170 13.02 7.85 -20.59
N GLU A 171 13.98 7.00 -20.97
CA GLU A 171 14.80 7.19 -22.17
C GLU A 171 14.02 6.83 -23.43
N ASP A 172 13.31 5.70 -23.42
CA ASP A 172 12.60 5.18 -24.60
C ASP A 172 11.06 5.23 -24.48
N GLY A 173 10.51 5.54 -23.31
CA GLY A 173 9.08 5.61 -23.05
C GLY A 173 8.38 4.24 -23.03
N VAL A 174 9.13 3.14 -22.96
CA VAL A 174 8.58 1.77 -23.03
C VAL A 174 8.35 1.23 -21.62
N ALA A 175 7.21 0.55 -21.45
CA ALA A 175 6.94 -0.19 -20.21
C ALA A 175 7.86 -1.42 -20.11
N LYS A 176 8.61 -1.52 -19.01
CA LYS A 176 9.54 -2.63 -18.71
C LYS A 176 9.27 -3.20 -17.33
N LEU A 177 9.64 -4.47 -17.14
CA LEU A 177 9.60 -5.11 -15.83
C LEU A 177 10.77 -4.61 -14.97
N SER A 178 10.50 -4.33 -13.71
CA SER A 178 11.53 -4.04 -12.71
C SER A 178 12.34 -5.31 -12.42
N ASP A 179 13.67 -5.17 -12.41
CA ASP A 179 14.61 -6.26 -12.11
C ASP A 179 14.52 -6.73 -10.65
N ASP A 180 14.13 -5.83 -9.73
CA ASP A 180 14.00 -6.12 -8.31
C ASP A 180 12.81 -5.41 -7.64
N SER A 181 12.68 -5.61 -6.33
CA SER A 181 11.56 -5.12 -5.51
C SER A 181 11.64 -3.65 -5.09
N TYR A 182 12.83 -3.05 -5.05
CA TYR A 182 13.07 -1.80 -4.32
C TYR A 182 13.87 -0.74 -5.10
N SER A 183 14.64 -1.12 -6.13
CA SER A 183 15.31 -0.13 -7.01
C SER A 183 14.31 0.76 -7.73
N ARG A 184 13.17 0.18 -8.13
CA ARG A 184 11.98 0.89 -8.58
C ARG A 184 10.82 0.54 -7.65
N PRO A 185 10.64 1.30 -6.54
CA PRO A 185 9.65 0.96 -5.53
C PRO A 185 8.23 1.02 -6.09
N ALA A 186 7.28 0.39 -5.39
CA ALA A 186 5.84 0.50 -5.67
C ALA A 186 5.17 1.41 -4.61
N PRO A 187 5.12 2.75 -4.81
CA PRO A 187 4.73 3.67 -3.75
C PRO A 187 3.33 4.28 -3.98
N SER A 188 2.49 3.63 -4.79
CA SER A 188 1.14 4.09 -5.11
C SER A 188 0.10 3.31 -4.31
N ALA A 189 -0.92 3.98 -3.78
CA ALA A 189 -1.94 3.32 -2.97
C ALA A 189 -3.10 2.73 -3.77
N CYS A 190 -3.36 3.22 -4.99
CA CYS A 190 -4.61 2.95 -5.71
C CYS A 190 -4.32 2.35 -7.09
N PHE A 191 -4.90 1.19 -7.38
CA PHE A 191 -4.83 0.55 -8.69
C PHE A 191 -6.22 0.13 -9.16
N ILE A 192 -6.50 0.40 -10.43
CA ILE A 192 -7.66 -0.15 -11.13
C ILE A 192 -7.14 -1.25 -12.05
N GLN A 193 -7.78 -2.41 -12.04
CA GLN A 193 -7.37 -3.57 -12.80
C GLN A 193 -8.53 -4.05 -13.67
N SER A 194 -8.24 -4.36 -14.93
CA SER A 194 -9.17 -5.08 -15.82
C SER A 194 -9.09 -6.58 -15.57
N VAL A 195 -10.16 -7.26 -15.98
CA VAL A 195 -10.26 -8.72 -15.99
C VAL A 195 -11.03 -9.14 -17.24
N ASP A 196 -10.47 -10.11 -17.95
CA ASP A 196 -11.12 -10.75 -19.09
C ASP A 196 -11.88 -11.99 -18.62
N ASP A 197 -12.94 -12.35 -19.36
CA ASP A 197 -13.74 -13.56 -19.11
C ASP A 197 -13.02 -14.85 -19.56
N ASP A 198 -11.83 -15.03 -19.00
CA ASP A 198 -10.91 -16.14 -19.17
C ASP A 198 -10.45 -16.63 -17.79
N LEU A 199 -10.29 -17.94 -17.63
CA LEU A 199 -9.96 -18.51 -16.33
C LEU A 199 -8.48 -18.32 -15.95
N VAL A 200 -7.53 -18.64 -16.85
CA VAL A 200 -6.11 -18.87 -16.47
C VAL A 200 -5.08 -18.15 -17.32
N ASN A 201 -5.47 -17.58 -18.45
CA ASN A 201 -4.55 -16.86 -19.32
C ASN A 201 -4.25 -15.45 -18.75
N ASP A 202 -3.22 -14.81 -19.30
CA ASP A 202 -2.86 -13.43 -18.97
C ASP A 202 -4.06 -12.50 -19.16
N GLY A 203 -4.34 -11.65 -18.15
CA GLY A 203 -5.54 -10.81 -18.14
C GLY A 203 -6.80 -11.48 -17.59
N GLY A 204 -6.81 -12.80 -17.45
CA GLY A 204 -7.94 -13.57 -16.91
C GLY A 204 -8.08 -13.51 -15.38
N ILE A 205 -9.01 -14.31 -14.87
CA ILE A 205 -9.44 -14.31 -13.46
C ILE A 205 -8.31 -14.73 -12.51
N MET A 206 -7.61 -15.83 -12.80
CA MET A 206 -6.54 -16.30 -11.91
C MET A 206 -5.30 -15.41 -11.97
N ASP A 207 -5.00 -14.83 -13.14
CA ASP A 207 -3.93 -13.84 -13.27
C ASP A 207 -4.26 -12.55 -12.49
N LEU A 208 -5.51 -12.09 -12.49
CA LEU A 208 -5.94 -10.96 -11.65
C LEU A 208 -5.57 -11.20 -10.17
N TRP A 209 -5.83 -12.39 -9.63
CA TRP A 209 -5.48 -12.69 -8.23
C TRP A 209 -3.98 -12.64 -7.97
N VAL A 210 -3.16 -13.07 -8.93
CA VAL A 210 -1.70 -12.96 -8.85
C VAL A 210 -1.25 -11.50 -8.88
N ARG A 211 -1.81 -10.68 -9.80
CA ARG A 211 -1.54 -9.24 -9.90
C ARG A 211 -1.95 -8.49 -8.64
N GLU A 212 -3.13 -8.76 -8.10
CA GLU A 212 -3.60 -8.17 -6.84
C GLU A 212 -2.72 -8.57 -5.66
N ALA A 213 -2.32 -9.84 -5.56
CA ALA A 213 -1.45 -10.30 -4.49
C ALA A 213 -0.10 -9.55 -4.47
N ARG A 214 0.49 -9.29 -5.64
CA ARG A 214 1.70 -8.47 -5.77
C ARG A 214 1.46 -7.05 -5.25
N LEU A 215 0.37 -6.41 -5.65
CA LEU A 215 0.01 -5.05 -5.22
C LEU A 215 -0.25 -4.98 -3.70
N PHE A 216 -1.00 -5.93 -3.15
CA PHE A 216 -1.29 -6.03 -1.72
C PHE A 216 -0.01 -6.22 -0.91
N LYS A 217 0.90 -7.11 -1.34
CA LYS A 217 2.18 -7.35 -0.67
C LYS A 217 2.97 -6.06 -0.42
N PHE A 218 2.88 -5.08 -1.31
CA PHE A 218 3.57 -3.80 -1.22
C PHE A 218 2.71 -2.65 -0.68
N GLY A 219 1.51 -2.92 -0.17
CA GLY A 219 0.72 -1.94 0.56
C GLY A 219 -0.38 -1.26 -0.24
N SER A 220 -0.57 -1.66 -1.51
CA SER A 220 -1.54 -1.04 -2.40
C SER A 220 -2.94 -1.63 -2.21
N GLY A 221 -3.98 -0.87 -2.58
CA GLY A 221 -5.35 -1.35 -2.75
C GLY A 221 -5.70 -1.49 -4.23
N THR A 222 -6.65 -2.38 -4.53
CA THR A 222 -7.05 -2.70 -5.91
C THR A 222 -8.56 -2.60 -6.07
N GLY A 223 -9.00 -2.20 -7.27
CA GLY A 223 -10.40 -2.22 -7.67
C GLY A 223 -10.57 -2.79 -9.06
N THR A 224 -11.61 -3.63 -9.22
CA THR A 224 -11.95 -4.25 -10.50
C THR A 224 -13.45 -4.22 -10.69
N ASN A 225 -13.86 -3.87 -11.92
CA ASN A 225 -15.22 -4.12 -12.37
C ASN A 225 -15.28 -5.51 -13.01
N PHE A 226 -16.10 -6.40 -12.45
CA PHE A 226 -16.21 -7.80 -12.84
C PHE A 226 -17.36 -8.06 -13.83
N SER A 227 -18.02 -7.01 -14.33
CA SER A 227 -19.18 -7.17 -15.23
C SER A 227 -18.85 -7.77 -16.59
N THR A 228 -17.56 -7.91 -16.91
CA THR A 228 -17.08 -8.64 -18.08
C THR A 228 -17.20 -10.16 -17.91
N ILE A 229 -17.20 -10.65 -16.67
CA ILE A 229 -17.30 -12.07 -16.36
C ILE A 229 -18.74 -12.53 -16.58
N ARG A 230 -18.91 -13.64 -17.30
CA ARG A 230 -20.25 -14.16 -17.59
C ARG A 230 -21.01 -14.58 -16.32
N GLY A 231 -22.33 -14.47 -16.37
CA GLY A 231 -23.24 -14.86 -15.30
C GLY A 231 -23.30 -16.37 -15.07
N GLU A 232 -23.98 -16.76 -14.00
CA GLU A 232 -24.22 -18.17 -13.69
C GLU A 232 -25.02 -18.84 -14.81
N ASN A 233 -24.76 -20.12 -15.06
CA ASN A 233 -25.46 -20.95 -16.05
C ASN A 233 -25.25 -20.59 -17.53
N GLU A 234 -24.50 -19.54 -17.85
CA GLU A 234 -24.10 -19.22 -19.22
C GLU A 234 -23.22 -20.32 -19.84
N ARG A 235 -23.27 -20.48 -21.17
CA ARG A 235 -22.58 -21.58 -21.87
C ARG A 235 -21.06 -21.36 -21.91
N LEU A 236 -20.31 -22.45 -21.80
CA LEU A 236 -18.85 -22.46 -21.98
C LEU A 236 -18.47 -23.05 -23.34
N GLY A 237 -17.38 -22.56 -23.94
CA GLY A 237 -16.90 -23.02 -25.24
C GLY A 237 -16.50 -24.51 -25.27
N GLY A 238 -15.99 -25.03 -24.15
CA GLY A 238 -15.65 -26.45 -23.99
C GLY A 238 -16.83 -27.37 -23.63
N GLY A 239 -18.06 -26.83 -23.58
CA GLY A 239 -19.23 -27.50 -23.03
C GLY A 239 -19.41 -27.26 -21.53
N GLY A 240 -20.62 -27.49 -21.03
CA GLY A 240 -20.99 -27.18 -19.65
C GLY A 240 -21.51 -25.75 -19.46
N LYS A 241 -21.51 -25.31 -18.21
CA LYS A 241 -22.10 -24.04 -17.76
C LYS A 241 -21.15 -23.29 -16.82
N SER A 242 -21.21 -21.97 -16.85
CA SER A 242 -20.49 -21.08 -15.95
C SER A 242 -20.97 -21.23 -14.50
N SER A 243 -20.04 -21.10 -13.57
CA SER A 243 -20.32 -20.99 -12.12
C SER A 243 -20.72 -19.57 -11.68
N GLY A 244 -20.76 -18.62 -12.62
CA GLY A 244 -21.10 -17.22 -12.37
C GLY A 244 -20.01 -16.43 -11.66
N VAL A 245 -20.17 -15.11 -11.65
CA VAL A 245 -19.19 -14.18 -11.08
C VAL A 245 -19.03 -14.39 -9.57
N MET A 246 -20.13 -14.72 -8.88
CA MET A 246 -20.18 -14.88 -7.43
C MET A 246 -19.26 -15.99 -6.93
N SER A 247 -19.07 -17.06 -7.71
CA SER A 247 -18.14 -18.14 -7.38
C SER A 247 -16.69 -17.65 -7.36
N PHE A 248 -16.30 -16.80 -8.31
CA PHE A 248 -14.95 -16.24 -8.37
C PHE A 248 -14.72 -15.14 -7.34
N LEU A 249 -15.74 -14.33 -7.03
CA LEU A 249 -15.65 -13.33 -5.98
C LEU A 249 -15.41 -13.97 -4.60
N LYS A 250 -15.97 -15.16 -4.33
CA LYS A 250 -15.67 -15.93 -3.11
C LYS A 250 -14.20 -16.37 -3.05
N ILE A 251 -13.57 -16.72 -4.18
CA ILE A 251 -12.14 -17.02 -4.24
C ILE A 251 -11.32 -15.76 -3.95
N GLY A 252 -11.64 -14.65 -4.62
CA GLY A 252 -10.98 -13.36 -4.42
C GLY A 252 -11.07 -12.84 -3.00
N ASP A 253 -12.21 -13.01 -2.35
CA ASP A 253 -12.44 -12.67 -0.95
C ASP A 253 -11.50 -13.44 -0.01
N ARG A 254 -11.31 -14.74 -0.25
CA ARG A 254 -10.37 -15.55 0.53
C ARG A 254 -8.92 -15.17 0.26
N ALA A 255 -8.58 -14.91 -1.00
CA ALA A 255 -7.25 -14.46 -1.37
C ALA A 255 -6.88 -13.13 -0.69
N ALA A 256 -7.79 -12.14 -0.73
CA ALA A 256 -7.59 -10.85 -0.05
C ALA A 256 -7.46 -11.00 1.47
N GLY A 257 -8.26 -11.87 2.09
CA GLY A 257 -8.20 -12.12 3.53
C GLY A 257 -6.90 -12.79 3.99
N ALA A 258 -6.27 -13.60 3.14
CA ALA A 258 -5.01 -14.28 3.45
C ALA A 258 -3.78 -13.36 3.36
N ILE A 259 -3.87 -12.24 2.65
CA ILE A 259 -2.73 -11.38 2.35
C ILE A 259 -2.69 -10.16 3.27
N LYS A 260 -1.57 -10.03 3.99
CA LYS A 260 -1.25 -8.87 4.81
C LYS A 260 -0.60 -7.77 3.96
N SER A 261 -1.21 -6.60 3.96
CA SER A 261 -0.83 -5.48 3.09
C SER A 261 0.46 -4.80 3.57
N GLY A 262 1.43 -4.63 2.66
CA GLY A 262 2.73 -4.00 2.94
C GLY A 262 3.61 -4.79 3.91
N GLY A 263 3.34 -6.08 4.12
CA GLY A 263 3.99 -6.87 5.17
C GLY A 263 3.65 -6.42 6.61
N THR A 264 2.65 -5.55 6.78
CA THR A 264 2.19 -5.04 8.08
C THR A 264 0.99 -5.82 8.60
N THR A 265 0.45 -5.49 9.78
CA THR A 265 -0.77 -6.13 10.29
C THR A 265 -2.07 -5.67 9.62
N ARG A 266 -2.02 -4.87 8.53
CA ARG A 266 -3.21 -4.39 7.81
C ARG A 266 -3.70 -5.42 6.78
N ARG A 267 -5.02 -5.60 6.65
CA ARG A 267 -5.63 -6.44 5.59
C ARG A 267 -5.51 -5.76 4.22
N ALA A 268 -5.46 -6.57 3.16
CA ALA A 268 -5.59 -6.09 1.79
C ALA A 268 -6.88 -5.28 1.58
N ALA A 269 -6.81 -4.23 0.76
CA ALA A 269 -7.97 -3.41 0.42
C ALA A 269 -8.42 -3.74 -1.00
N LYS A 270 -9.58 -4.39 -1.10
CA LYS A 270 -10.18 -4.81 -2.38
C LYS A 270 -11.51 -4.12 -2.62
N MET A 271 -11.70 -3.59 -3.82
CA MET A 271 -12.97 -3.09 -4.34
C MET A 271 -13.48 -4.01 -5.45
N VAL A 272 -14.75 -4.40 -5.36
CA VAL A 272 -15.46 -5.20 -6.35
C VAL A 272 -16.63 -4.38 -6.87
N ILE A 273 -16.68 -4.20 -8.18
CA ILE A 273 -17.76 -3.49 -8.85
C ILE A 273 -18.49 -4.43 -9.80
N LEU A 274 -19.82 -4.40 -9.78
CA LEU A 274 -20.68 -4.96 -10.82
C LEU A 274 -21.60 -3.89 -11.39
N ASP A 275 -21.90 -3.98 -12.66
CA ASP A 275 -22.86 -3.13 -13.36
C ASP A 275 -24.27 -3.60 -13.00
N VAL A 276 -25.19 -2.64 -12.89
CA VAL A 276 -26.57 -2.87 -12.40
C VAL A 276 -27.37 -3.83 -13.29
N ASP A 277 -26.98 -4.02 -14.54
CA ASP A 277 -27.61 -4.90 -15.53
C ASP A 277 -26.89 -6.25 -15.69
N HIS A 278 -25.90 -6.54 -14.84
CA HIS A 278 -25.23 -7.84 -14.84
C HIS A 278 -26.23 -8.96 -14.43
N PRO A 279 -26.23 -10.14 -15.08
CA PRO A 279 -27.18 -11.22 -14.77
C PRO A 279 -27.19 -11.67 -13.30
N ASP A 280 -26.03 -11.65 -12.64
CA ASP A 280 -25.87 -12.06 -11.24
C ASP A 280 -26.07 -10.89 -10.23
N ILE A 281 -26.60 -9.73 -10.65
CA ILE A 281 -26.65 -8.51 -9.82
C ILE A 281 -27.46 -8.68 -8.52
N GLU A 282 -28.59 -9.40 -8.57
CA GLU A 282 -29.44 -9.60 -7.40
C GLU A 282 -28.73 -10.43 -6.31
N GLU A 283 -27.97 -11.46 -6.71
CA GLU A 283 -27.14 -12.22 -5.76
C GLU A 283 -26.03 -11.33 -5.21
N PHE A 284 -25.36 -10.53 -6.05
CA PHE A 284 -24.27 -9.66 -5.65
C PHE A 284 -24.68 -8.62 -4.58
N ILE A 285 -25.84 -7.98 -4.76
CA ILE A 285 -26.34 -6.96 -3.81
C ILE A 285 -26.70 -7.59 -2.46
N ASN A 286 -27.29 -8.80 -2.47
CA ASN A 286 -27.71 -9.48 -1.24
C ASN A 286 -26.58 -10.25 -0.55
N TRP A 287 -25.46 -10.53 -1.24
CA TRP A 287 -24.41 -11.43 -0.79
C TRP A 287 -23.92 -11.16 0.64
N LYS A 288 -23.51 -9.93 0.95
CA LYS A 288 -22.95 -9.62 2.29
C LYS A 288 -24.01 -9.67 3.39
N ALA A 289 -25.26 -9.32 3.09
CA ALA A 289 -26.36 -9.39 4.04
C ALA A 289 -26.69 -10.85 4.39
N GLU A 290 -26.66 -11.74 3.39
CA GLU A 290 -26.88 -13.18 3.59
C GLU A 290 -25.72 -13.85 4.33
N GLU A 291 -24.47 -13.44 4.10
CA GLU A 291 -23.33 -13.91 4.89
C GLU A 291 -23.44 -13.45 6.36
N GLU A 292 -23.94 -12.24 6.61
CA GLU A 292 -24.20 -11.72 7.96
C GLU A 292 -25.28 -12.53 8.71
N ASN A 293 -26.31 -13.03 8.00
CA ASN A 293 -27.28 -13.97 8.56
C ASN A 293 -26.59 -15.23 9.13
N LYS A 294 -25.59 -15.75 8.42
CA LYS A 294 -24.82 -16.93 8.86
C LYS A 294 -23.97 -16.59 10.09
N VAL A 295 -23.32 -15.43 10.10
CA VAL A 295 -22.55 -14.96 11.28
C VAL A 295 -23.44 -14.88 12.51
N ARG A 296 -24.65 -14.29 12.39
CA ARG A 296 -25.60 -14.23 13.51
C ARG A 296 -25.98 -15.60 14.05
N ALA A 297 -26.19 -16.58 13.18
CA ALA A 297 -26.49 -17.95 13.58
C ALA A 297 -25.31 -18.59 14.35
N LEU A 298 -24.06 -18.33 13.91
CA LEU A 298 -22.86 -18.79 14.60
C LEU A 298 -22.69 -18.12 15.97
N ILE A 299 -22.89 -16.81 16.06
CA ILE A 299 -22.83 -16.09 17.34
C ILE A 299 -23.90 -16.64 18.31
N ALA A 300 -25.12 -16.88 17.83
CA ALA A 300 -26.18 -17.49 18.63
C ALA A 300 -25.83 -18.91 19.12
N ALA A 301 -24.99 -19.64 18.38
CA ALA A 301 -24.46 -20.95 18.76
C ALA A 301 -23.25 -20.88 19.72
N GLY A 302 -22.80 -19.67 20.10
CA GLY A 302 -21.74 -19.45 21.08
C GLY A 302 -20.37 -19.07 20.49
N TYR A 303 -20.26 -18.86 19.19
CA TYR A 303 -19.03 -18.32 18.59
C TYR A 303 -18.85 -16.84 18.95
N SER A 304 -17.60 -16.38 18.98
CA SER A 304 -17.27 -14.99 19.31
C SER A 304 -17.93 -14.00 18.32
N SER A 305 -18.46 -12.91 18.86
CA SER A 305 -18.98 -11.78 18.08
C SER A 305 -17.89 -10.79 17.64
N ASP A 306 -16.63 -11.04 17.99
CA ASP A 306 -15.49 -10.26 17.49
C ASP A 306 -15.42 -10.38 15.96
N PHE A 307 -15.24 -9.25 15.27
CA PHE A 307 -15.09 -9.20 13.81
C PHE A 307 -13.81 -9.90 13.32
N ASN A 308 -12.83 -10.11 14.19
CA ASN A 308 -11.65 -10.96 13.92
C ASN A 308 -11.84 -12.40 14.41
N GLY A 309 -12.99 -12.72 15.02
CA GLY A 309 -13.31 -14.02 15.57
C GLY A 309 -13.68 -15.06 14.51
N GLU A 310 -13.73 -16.31 14.93
CA GLU A 310 -13.95 -17.48 14.07
C GLU A 310 -15.22 -17.35 13.21
N ALA A 311 -16.31 -16.79 13.75
CA ALA A 311 -17.57 -16.63 13.03
C ALA A 311 -17.43 -15.77 11.76
N TYR A 312 -16.69 -14.66 11.83
CA TYR A 312 -16.44 -13.80 10.67
C TYR A 312 -15.39 -14.39 9.73
N GLN A 313 -14.44 -15.17 10.25
CA GLN A 313 -13.42 -15.82 9.42
C GLN A 313 -13.99 -16.96 8.55
N THR A 314 -15.11 -17.58 8.93
CA THR A 314 -15.71 -18.70 8.19
C THR A 314 -16.66 -18.27 7.06
N VAL A 315 -17.23 -17.06 7.12
CA VAL A 315 -18.13 -16.55 6.07
C VAL A 315 -17.39 -15.85 4.93
N SER A 316 -18.08 -15.62 3.82
CA SER A 316 -17.53 -14.93 2.65
C SER A 316 -17.91 -13.44 2.60
N GLY A 317 -17.28 -12.69 1.70
CA GLY A 317 -17.60 -11.29 1.41
C GLY A 317 -17.06 -10.28 2.44
N GLN A 318 -16.17 -10.71 3.32
CA GLN A 318 -15.67 -9.88 4.44
C GLN A 318 -14.43 -9.05 4.08
N ASN A 319 -13.71 -9.43 3.02
CA ASN A 319 -12.42 -8.86 2.65
C ASN A 319 -12.50 -8.00 1.38
N SER A 320 -13.70 -7.56 1.01
CA SER A 320 -13.93 -6.63 -0.08
C SER A 320 -15.03 -5.62 0.24
N ASN A 321 -14.89 -4.44 -0.36
CA ASN A 321 -15.97 -3.47 -0.50
C ASN A 321 -16.66 -3.70 -1.83
N ASN A 322 -17.99 -3.73 -1.81
CA ASN A 322 -18.81 -4.02 -2.98
C ASN A 322 -19.55 -2.75 -3.39
N SER A 323 -19.55 -2.43 -4.67
CA SER A 323 -20.29 -1.29 -5.23
C SER A 323 -21.00 -1.70 -6.51
N VAL A 324 -22.17 -1.10 -6.76
CA VAL A 324 -22.90 -1.27 -8.01
C VAL A 324 -22.65 -0.04 -8.88
N ARG A 325 -22.23 -0.26 -10.13
CA ARG A 325 -22.16 0.80 -11.14
C ARG A 325 -23.53 0.96 -11.76
N VAL A 326 -24.14 2.11 -11.51
CA VAL A 326 -25.45 2.48 -12.05
C VAL A 326 -25.26 3.32 -13.31
N SER A 327 -25.88 2.91 -14.41
CA SER A 327 -25.85 3.65 -15.67
C SER A 327 -26.91 4.75 -15.71
N GLU A 328 -26.70 5.78 -16.53
CA GLU A 328 -27.71 6.82 -16.77
C GLU A 328 -29.02 6.21 -17.32
N ARG A 329 -28.91 5.17 -18.16
CA ARG A 329 -30.07 4.43 -18.69
C ARG A 329 -30.91 3.82 -17.57
N PHE A 330 -30.27 3.18 -16.59
CA PHE A 330 -30.98 2.60 -15.46
C PHE A 330 -31.69 3.67 -14.63
N ILE A 331 -31.02 4.81 -14.37
CA ILE A 331 -31.62 5.92 -13.63
C ILE A 331 -32.88 6.44 -14.34
N LYS A 332 -32.84 6.57 -15.67
CA LYS A 332 -33.99 6.98 -16.48
C LYS A 332 -35.14 5.97 -16.39
N ALA A 333 -34.86 4.67 -16.57
CA ALA A 333 -35.88 3.63 -16.44
C ALA A 333 -36.58 3.66 -15.07
N VAL A 334 -35.84 3.88 -13.98
CA VAL A 334 -36.42 4.03 -12.63
C VAL A 334 -37.28 5.29 -12.51
N GLN A 335 -36.90 6.40 -13.14
CA GLN A 335 -37.70 7.64 -13.14
C GLN A 335 -39.01 7.48 -13.92
N ASP A 336 -38.98 6.66 -14.97
CA ASP A 336 -40.11 6.43 -15.87
C ASP A 336 -40.97 5.20 -15.45
N ASP A 337 -40.59 4.48 -14.39
CA ASP A 337 -41.23 3.25 -13.87
C ASP A 337 -41.27 2.10 -14.90
N GLU A 338 -40.16 1.91 -15.63
CA GLU A 338 -39.97 0.92 -16.71
C GLU A 338 -39.30 -0.41 -16.30
#